data_AF-A0A9N8ZK82-F1
#
_entry.id   AF-A0A9N8ZK82-F1
#
_cell.length_a   1.000
_cell.length_b   1.000
_cell.length_c   1.000
_cell.angle_alpha   90.00
_cell.angle_beta   90.00
_cell.angle_gamma   90.00
#
_symmetry.space_group_name_H-M   'P 1'
#
loop_
_entity.id
_entity.type
_entity.pdbx_description
1 polymer ?
#
loop_
_entity_poly.entity_id
_entity_poly.type
_entity_poly.pdbx_seq_one_letter_code
_entity_poly.pdbx_strand_id
1 'polypeptide(L)'
;MPFIIRRSLLTPLSAAGYLKCPLMTLKRCSSSAVKPDISTEASKSQEKNFVLPKCETHPVDTDTVLWIIRNNRKRTATDYFTLFVRQWNHNQNYYTKKTNEPIKTFRVQAICSKKKVSKLAVVRVRIKRRIIHACRTVLPEHGRLRHDYLFSGKLDAYSAPWESLLSAVRKSINNPTMYNPNVGIPVGKMPNRKDLFGQIDHDSMFGYWKEEKAGSKKLSISEDQRNNQHDGSRKGGIENRGKQNRVTKAKISNKFLIDDK
;
A
#
# COMPACT_ATOMS: atom_id res chain seq x y z
N MET A 1 -10.38 6.25 47.33
CA MET A 1 -9.12 6.87 46.86
C MET A 1 -9.45 7.90 45.77
N PRO A 2 -9.53 9.20 46.08
CA PRO A 2 -9.87 10.21 45.08
C PRO A 2 -8.66 10.56 44.21
N PHE A 3 -8.89 10.58 42.88
CA PHE A 3 -7.90 10.96 41.87
C PHE A 3 -7.67 12.48 41.87
N ILE A 4 -6.44 12.89 42.20
CA ILE A 4 -5.99 14.28 42.16
C ILE A 4 -5.62 14.64 40.71
N ILE A 5 -6.43 15.50 40.09
CA ILE A 5 -6.16 16.06 38.75
C ILE A 5 -5.16 17.21 38.90
N ARG A 6 -3.90 16.98 38.53
CA ARG A 6 -2.89 18.05 38.43
C ARG A 6 -3.12 18.86 37.15
N ARG A 7 -3.62 20.08 37.33
CA ARG A 7 -3.73 21.14 36.31
C ARG A 7 -2.33 21.72 36.10
N SER A 8 -1.67 21.42 34.97
CA SER A 8 -0.40 22.05 34.61
C SER A 8 -0.64 23.44 34.02
N LEU A 9 0.10 24.41 34.56
CA LEU A 9 0.03 25.82 34.25
C LEU A 9 0.54 26.10 32.84
N LEU A 10 -0.23 26.90 32.11
CA LEU A 10 0.12 27.52 30.83
C LEU A 10 1.27 28.52 31.05
N THR A 11 2.35 28.37 30.30
CA THR A 11 3.36 29.42 30.13
C THR A 11 2.93 30.34 28.97
N PRO A 12 3.00 31.67 29.12
CA PRO A 12 2.70 32.60 28.05
C PRO A 12 3.82 32.61 27.01
N LEU A 13 3.43 32.50 25.73
CA LEU A 13 4.29 32.68 24.57
C LEU A 13 4.76 34.14 24.50
N SER A 14 6.08 34.32 24.60
CA SER A 14 6.78 35.58 24.35
C SER A 14 6.58 36.02 22.91
N ALA A 15 6.02 37.22 22.78
CA ALA A 15 5.90 37.97 21.54
C ALA A 15 7.21 38.71 21.22
N ALA A 16 7.34 39.06 19.93
CA ALA A 16 8.23 40.08 19.36
C ALA A 16 9.66 39.64 19.02
N GLY A 17 9.86 39.42 17.72
CA GLY A 17 11.16 39.30 17.08
C GLY A 17 11.03 39.35 15.56
N TYR A 18 10.41 40.42 15.03
CA TYR A 18 10.43 40.70 13.59
C TYR A 18 11.87 41.06 13.19
N LEU A 19 12.63 40.07 12.75
CA LEU A 19 13.91 40.30 12.09
C LEU A 19 13.64 40.75 10.65
N LYS A 20 13.94 42.03 10.46
CA LYS A 20 14.02 42.78 9.22
C LYS A 20 14.96 42.06 8.24
N CYS A 21 14.41 41.37 7.25
CA CYS A 21 15.20 40.78 6.18
C CYS A 21 15.81 41.93 5.33
N PRO A 22 17.15 42.02 5.21
CA PRO A 22 17.78 42.98 4.32
C PRO A 22 17.49 42.59 2.87
N LEU A 23 16.97 43.57 2.12
CA LEU A 23 16.76 43.53 0.69
C LEU A 23 18.13 43.38 0.01
N MET A 24 18.54 42.14 -0.27
CA MET A 24 19.75 41.84 -1.03
C MET A 24 19.51 42.21 -2.49
N THR A 25 20.15 43.30 -2.90
CA THR A 25 20.25 43.76 -4.29
C THR A 25 20.93 42.68 -5.14
N LEU A 26 20.22 42.23 -6.18
CA LEU A 26 20.74 41.33 -7.19
C LEU A 26 21.84 42.04 -7.98
N LYS A 27 23.11 41.78 -7.62
CA LYS A 27 24.26 42.09 -8.47
C LYS A 27 24.16 41.22 -9.73
N ARG A 28 23.89 41.87 -10.86
CA ARG A 28 24.13 41.32 -12.21
C ARG A 28 25.61 40.93 -12.29
N CYS A 29 25.88 39.62 -12.22
CA CYS A 29 27.16 39.09 -12.68
C CYS A 29 27.12 39.06 -14.20
N SER A 30 27.90 39.96 -14.79
CA SER A 30 28.28 39.97 -16.19
C SER A 30 28.88 38.62 -16.58
N SER A 31 28.26 37.99 -17.57
CA SER A 31 28.70 36.78 -18.25
C SER A 31 30.02 37.03 -18.98
N SER A 32 31.14 36.57 -18.42
CA SER A 32 32.34 36.29 -19.21
C SER A 32 32.16 34.91 -19.86
N ALA A 33 31.91 34.93 -21.17
CA ALA A 33 31.84 33.75 -22.01
C ALA A 33 33.19 33.01 -22.00
N VAL A 34 33.28 31.93 -21.24
CA VAL A 34 34.33 30.92 -21.39
C VAL A 34 33.69 29.77 -22.16
N LYS A 35 34.18 29.51 -23.37
CA LYS A 35 33.82 28.33 -24.16
C LYS A 35 34.58 27.13 -23.59
N PRO A 36 33.91 26.09 -23.04
CA PRO A 36 34.55 24.82 -22.81
C PRO A 36 34.51 24.01 -24.11
N ASP A 37 35.61 24.04 -24.86
CA ASP A 37 35.92 23.03 -25.86
C ASP A 37 36.34 21.75 -25.12
N ILE A 38 35.34 20.93 -24.75
CA ILE A 38 35.58 19.57 -24.28
C ILE A 38 34.67 18.67 -25.10
N SER A 39 35.29 18.07 -26.11
CA SER A 39 34.85 16.89 -26.82
C SER A 39 34.72 15.72 -25.85
N THR A 40 33.67 15.72 -25.04
CA THR A 40 33.22 14.53 -24.33
C THR A 40 32.29 13.80 -25.28
N GLU A 41 32.80 12.75 -25.91
CA GLU A 41 32.00 11.80 -26.67
C GLU A 41 30.87 11.30 -25.77
N ALA A 42 29.70 11.89 -25.99
CA ALA A 42 28.45 11.51 -25.40
C ALA A 42 28.14 10.09 -25.90
N SER A 43 28.60 9.11 -25.12
CA SER A 43 27.98 7.82 -25.03
C SER A 43 26.53 8.06 -24.58
N LYS A 44 25.67 8.35 -25.56
CA LYS A 44 24.24 8.05 -25.54
C LYS A 44 24.13 6.54 -25.36
N SER A 45 24.46 6.07 -24.16
CA SER A 45 23.98 4.79 -23.65
C SER A 45 22.48 4.93 -23.71
N GLN A 46 21.91 4.38 -24.77
CA GLN A 46 20.48 4.24 -24.93
C GLN A 46 19.96 3.77 -23.58
N GLU A 47 19.25 4.65 -22.87
CA GLU A 47 18.25 4.25 -21.91
C GLU A 47 17.24 3.47 -22.74
N LYS A 48 17.60 2.21 -23.04
CA LYS A 48 16.65 1.18 -23.37
C LYS A 48 15.72 1.27 -22.20
N ASN A 49 14.53 1.82 -22.45
CA ASN A 49 13.41 1.78 -21.53
C ASN A 49 13.33 0.34 -21.07
N PHE A 50 13.99 0.05 -19.95
CA PHE A 50 13.97 -1.23 -19.30
C PHE A 50 12.58 -1.22 -18.71
N VAL A 51 11.60 -1.54 -19.57
CA VAL A 51 10.28 -1.98 -19.13
C VAL A 51 10.61 -3.28 -18.44
N LEU A 52 11.09 -3.16 -17.20
CA LEU A 52 11.35 -4.28 -16.31
C LEU A 52 10.09 -5.12 -16.43
N PRO A 53 10.20 -6.36 -16.94
CA PRO A 53 9.05 -7.17 -17.28
C PRO A 53 8.19 -7.17 -16.05
N LYS A 54 7.00 -6.54 -16.13
CA LYS A 54 6.13 -6.13 -15.00
C LYS A 54 6.35 -7.14 -13.89
N CYS A 55 7.30 -6.87 -12.99
CA CYS A 55 7.79 -7.96 -12.14
C CYS A 55 6.56 -8.39 -11.36
N GLU A 56 6.18 -9.67 -11.48
CA GLU A 56 4.93 -10.16 -10.94
C GLU A 56 5.04 -10.06 -9.41
N THR A 57 4.72 -8.87 -8.90
CA THR A 57 4.70 -8.62 -7.47
C THR A 57 3.41 -9.22 -6.98
N HIS A 58 3.53 -10.38 -6.35
CA HIS A 58 2.39 -11.04 -5.76
C HIS A 58 2.13 -10.44 -4.36
N PRO A 59 0.88 -10.07 -4.05
CA PRO A 59 0.55 -9.54 -2.73
C PRO A 59 0.65 -10.63 -1.65
N VAL A 60 0.94 -10.22 -0.42
CA VAL A 60 0.97 -11.12 0.74
C VAL A 60 -0.45 -11.30 1.29
N ASP A 61 -0.81 -12.54 1.66
CA ASP A 61 -2.13 -12.85 2.22
C ASP A 61 -2.34 -12.18 3.58
N THR A 62 -3.59 -11.80 3.87
CA THR A 62 -3.95 -11.07 5.10
C THR A 62 -3.52 -11.81 6.37
N ASP A 63 -3.72 -13.12 6.44
CA ASP A 63 -3.35 -13.94 7.61
C ASP A 63 -1.83 -13.94 7.81
N THR A 64 -1.07 -13.98 6.71
CA THR A 64 0.39 -13.91 6.75
C THR A 64 0.85 -12.52 7.20
N VAL A 65 0.21 -11.45 6.74
CA VAL A 65 0.49 -10.08 7.21
C VAL A 65 0.28 -9.95 8.71
N LEU A 66 -0.85 -10.45 9.23
CA LEU A 66 -1.14 -10.42 10.66
C LEU A 66 -0.11 -11.21 11.48
N TRP A 67 0.25 -12.40 10.99
CA TRP A 67 1.28 -13.23 11.62
C TRP A 67 2.63 -12.51 11.65
N ILE A 68 3.04 -11.89 10.54
CA ILE A 68 4.29 -11.10 10.47
C ILE A 68 4.26 -9.97 11.50
N ILE A 69 3.17 -9.20 11.57
CA ILE A 69 3.09 -8.05 12.49
C ILE A 69 3.17 -8.50 13.96
N ARG A 70 2.57 -9.64 14.31
CA ARG A 70 2.53 -10.14 15.69
C ARG A 70 3.83 -10.82 16.11
N ASN A 71 4.40 -11.63 15.23
CA ASN A 71 5.49 -12.54 15.60
C ASN A 71 6.87 -12.06 15.15
N ASN A 72 6.94 -11.15 14.17
CA ASN A 72 8.23 -10.76 13.63
C ASN A 72 8.91 -9.71 14.51
N ARG A 73 9.87 -10.18 15.31
CA ARG A 73 10.75 -9.32 16.11
C ARG A 73 11.82 -8.63 15.24
N LYS A 74 12.16 -9.21 14.08
CA LYS A 74 13.18 -8.67 13.18
C LYS A 74 12.55 -7.64 12.26
N ARG A 75 12.93 -6.38 12.46
CA ARG A 75 12.48 -5.26 11.63
C ARG A 75 13.63 -4.31 11.39
N THR A 76 13.73 -3.81 10.15
CA THR A 76 14.62 -2.69 9.84
C THR A 76 13.77 -1.44 9.75
N ALA A 77 14.04 -0.47 10.61
CA ALA A 77 13.34 0.82 10.59
C ALA A 77 14.20 1.85 9.86
N THR A 78 13.58 2.57 8.94
CA THR A 78 14.12 3.77 8.29
C THR A 78 13.20 4.95 8.57
N ASP A 79 13.58 6.14 8.14
CA ASP A 79 12.74 7.34 8.28
C ASP A 79 11.46 7.24 7.42
N TYR A 80 11.54 6.55 6.28
CA TYR A 80 10.43 6.44 5.33
C TYR A 80 9.50 5.25 5.62
N PHE A 81 10.03 4.13 6.11
CA PHE A 81 9.25 2.91 6.33
C PHE A 81 9.90 1.98 7.36
N THR A 82 9.11 1.04 7.87
CA THR A 82 9.60 -0.13 8.59
C THR A 82 9.46 -1.37 7.71
N LEU A 83 10.55 -2.07 7.49
CA LEU A 83 10.59 -3.32 6.74
C LEU A 83 10.52 -4.52 7.68
N PHE A 84 9.58 -5.41 7.40
CA PHE A 84 9.49 -6.74 7.97
C PHE A 84 9.78 -7.76 6.87
N VAL A 85 10.66 -8.72 7.17
CA VAL A 85 11.01 -9.80 6.25
C VAL A 85 10.70 -11.12 6.92
N ARG A 86 10.06 -12.02 6.17
CA ARG A 86 9.77 -13.38 6.61
C ARG A 86 10.22 -14.35 5.52
N GLN A 87 11.02 -15.33 5.90
CA GLN A 87 11.36 -16.44 5.02
C GLN A 87 10.19 -17.42 4.95
N TRP A 88 9.95 -18.01 3.79
CA TRP A 88 8.94 -19.06 3.65
C TRP A 88 9.46 -20.38 4.24
N ASN A 89 8.54 -21.15 4.80
CA ASN A 89 8.85 -22.52 5.19
C ASN A 89 9.00 -23.39 3.93
N HIS A 90 9.80 -24.45 4.01
CA HIS A 90 9.97 -25.41 2.91
C HIS A 90 8.65 -26.02 2.43
N ASN A 91 7.71 -26.28 3.36
CA ASN A 91 6.36 -26.81 3.09
C ASN A 91 5.35 -25.76 2.61
N GLN A 92 5.69 -24.47 2.59
CA GLN A 92 4.79 -23.42 2.14
C GLN A 92 4.97 -23.18 0.64
N ASN A 93 3.87 -23.41 -0.09
CA ASN A 93 3.74 -23.08 -1.50
C ASN A 93 2.62 -22.05 -1.66
N TYR A 94 2.92 -20.98 -2.40
CA TYR A 94 1.95 -19.95 -2.75
C TYR A 94 1.70 -20.01 -4.24
N TYR A 95 0.45 -19.80 -4.66
CA TYR A 95 0.05 -19.91 -6.05
C TYR A 95 -0.43 -18.57 -6.59
N THR A 96 -0.12 -18.30 -7.85
CA THR A 96 -0.59 -17.10 -8.54
C THR A 96 -2.09 -17.20 -8.81
N LYS A 97 -2.86 -16.15 -8.49
CA LYS A 97 -4.33 -16.17 -8.65
C LYS A 97 -4.81 -16.38 -10.09
N LYS A 98 -4.00 -16.01 -11.08
CA LYS A 98 -4.37 -16.06 -12.50
C LYS A 98 -3.99 -17.39 -13.15
N THR A 99 -2.74 -17.81 -12.99
CA THR A 99 -2.18 -18.99 -13.66
C THR A 99 -2.23 -20.24 -12.80
N ASN A 100 -2.51 -20.11 -11.49
CA ASN A 100 -2.40 -21.18 -10.50
C ASN A 100 -1.01 -21.85 -10.47
N GLU A 101 0.02 -21.13 -10.93
CA GLU A 101 1.39 -21.61 -10.90
C GLU A 101 2.03 -21.31 -9.54
N PRO A 102 2.93 -22.18 -9.06
CA PRO A 102 3.66 -21.93 -7.82
C PRO A 102 4.59 -20.72 -7.98
N ILE A 103 4.45 -19.75 -7.08
CA ILE A 103 5.29 -18.56 -7.02
C ILE A 103 6.68 -18.98 -6.55
N LYS A 104 7.68 -18.87 -7.43
CA LYS A 104 9.09 -19.15 -7.11
C LYS A 104 9.86 -17.92 -6.63
N THR A 105 9.30 -16.73 -6.85
CA THR A 105 9.93 -15.44 -6.61
C THR A 105 9.69 -14.95 -5.17
N PHE A 106 9.34 -13.67 -4.99
CA PHE A 106 9.09 -13.03 -3.72
C PHE A 106 7.68 -12.42 -3.70
N ARG A 107 7.14 -12.20 -2.50
CA ARG A 107 5.89 -11.46 -2.31
C ARG A 107 6.16 -10.12 -1.66
N VAL A 108 5.41 -9.11 -2.09
CA VAL A 108 5.56 -7.75 -1.58
C VAL A 108 4.21 -7.19 -1.19
N GLN A 109 4.15 -6.56 -0.02
CA GLN A 109 2.97 -5.84 0.43
C GLN A 109 3.37 -4.55 1.16
N ALA A 110 2.65 -3.47 0.86
CA ALA A 110 2.78 -2.20 1.58
C ALA A 110 1.51 -1.92 2.40
N ILE A 111 1.71 -1.56 3.67
CA ILE A 111 0.66 -1.18 4.60
C ILE A 111 0.92 0.24 5.14
N CYS A 112 -0.15 1.00 5.33
CA CYS A 112 -0.09 2.33 5.92
C CYS A 112 -1.26 2.47 6.90
N SER A 113 -0.98 2.85 8.14
CA SER A 113 -1.99 3.02 9.19
C SER A 113 -2.64 4.41 9.13
N LYS A 114 -3.96 4.52 9.39
CA LYS A 114 -4.65 5.82 9.58
C LYS A 114 -3.98 6.64 10.66
N LYS A 115 -3.71 5.98 11.79
CA LYS A 115 -3.34 6.63 13.05
C LYS A 115 -1.90 7.14 12.99
N LYS A 116 -1.01 6.38 12.36
CA LYS A 116 0.42 6.71 12.30
C LYS A 116 0.82 7.57 11.10
N VAL A 117 0.08 7.50 9.99
CA VAL A 117 0.46 8.17 8.73
C VAL A 117 -0.40 9.40 8.48
N SER A 118 -1.68 9.20 8.17
CA SER A 118 -2.61 10.29 7.90
C SER A 118 -4.04 9.77 7.89
N LYS A 119 -5.00 10.60 8.30
CA LYS A 119 -6.44 10.35 8.14
C LYS A 119 -6.85 10.29 6.67
N LEU A 120 -6.17 11.03 5.80
CA LEU A 120 -6.46 11.11 4.36
C LEU A 120 -6.09 9.81 3.62
N ALA A 121 -7.08 9.19 2.98
CA ALA A 121 -6.88 7.94 2.25
C ALA A 121 -5.93 8.11 1.05
N VAL A 122 -6.05 9.23 0.33
CA VAL A 122 -5.25 9.55 -0.86
C VAL A 122 -3.75 9.56 -0.53
N VAL A 123 -3.37 10.19 0.57
CA VAL A 123 -1.96 10.26 1.03
C VAL A 123 -1.42 8.86 1.29
N ARG A 124 -2.17 8.00 2.02
CA ARG A 124 -1.77 6.62 2.29
C ARG A 124 -1.62 5.79 1.01
N VAL A 125 -2.54 5.94 0.06
CA VAL A 125 -2.49 5.22 -1.23
C VAL A 125 -1.28 5.67 -2.04
N ARG A 126 -0.99 6.97 -2.08
CA ARG A 126 0.21 7.51 -2.76
C ARG A 126 1.49 6.95 -2.15
N ILE A 127 1.63 6.94 -0.82
CA ILE A 127 2.77 6.34 -0.13
C ILE A 127 2.92 4.85 -0.49
N LYS A 128 1.83 4.07 -0.43
CA LYS A 128 1.86 2.64 -0.80
C LYS A 128 2.35 2.46 -2.24
N ARG A 129 1.77 3.18 -3.20
CA ARG A 129 2.16 3.09 -4.62
C ARG A 129 3.63 3.42 -4.80
N ARG A 130 4.10 4.48 -4.15
CA ARG A 130 5.48 4.94 -4.22
C ARG A 130 6.47 3.90 -3.68
N ILE A 131 6.19 3.34 -2.50
CA ILE A 131 7.02 2.28 -1.91
C ILE A 131 7.02 1.04 -2.81
N ILE A 132 5.85 0.58 -3.28
CA ILE A 132 5.76 -0.59 -4.16
C ILE A 132 6.54 -0.37 -5.46
N HIS A 133 6.51 0.84 -6.02
CA HIS A 133 7.29 1.19 -7.21
C HIS A 133 8.80 1.09 -6.93
N ALA A 134 9.25 1.58 -5.77
CA ALA A 134 10.66 1.50 -5.39
C ALA A 134 11.08 0.04 -5.20
N CYS A 135 10.26 -0.77 -4.55
CA CYS A 135 10.50 -2.19 -4.36
C CYS A 135 10.57 -2.96 -5.70
N ARG A 136 9.72 -2.63 -6.68
CA ARG A 136 9.78 -3.25 -8.02
C ARG A 136 11.09 -2.97 -8.75
N THR A 137 11.71 -1.83 -8.46
CA THR A 137 12.99 -1.44 -9.05
C THR A 137 14.15 -2.19 -8.38
N VAL A 138 14.11 -2.31 -7.05
CA VAL A 138 15.26 -2.81 -6.26
C VAL A 138 15.24 -4.33 -6.02
N LEU A 139 14.06 -4.94 -5.87
CA LEU A 139 13.94 -6.36 -5.49
C LEU A 139 14.44 -7.35 -6.54
N PRO A 140 14.32 -7.13 -7.87
CA PRO A 140 14.87 -8.06 -8.84
C PRO A 140 16.39 -8.27 -8.67
N GLU A 141 17.12 -7.24 -8.25
CA GLU A 141 18.57 -7.27 -8.09
C GLU A 141 19.00 -7.73 -6.69
N HIS A 142 18.29 -7.28 -5.65
CA HIS A 142 18.71 -7.45 -4.25
C HIS A 142 17.81 -8.37 -3.43
N GLY A 143 16.63 -8.71 -3.95
CA GLY A 143 15.64 -9.52 -3.25
C GLY A 143 16.07 -10.99 -3.17
N ARG A 144 15.75 -11.63 -2.04
CA ARG A 144 15.92 -13.07 -1.87
C ARG A 144 14.66 -13.80 -2.31
N LEU A 145 14.84 -14.91 -3.02
CA LEU A 145 13.75 -15.79 -3.43
C LEU A 145 13.06 -16.42 -2.21
N ARG A 146 11.76 -16.73 -2.32
CA ARG A 146 10.94 -17.33 -1.24
C ARG A 146 10.91 -16.52 0.06
N HIS A 147 10.82 -15.19 -0.08
CA HIS A 147 10.65 -14.28 1.05
C HIS A 147 9.40 -13.41 0.89
N ASP A 148 8.74 -13.15 2.02
CA ASP A 148 7.68 -12.16 2.17
C ASP A 148 8.28 -10.85 2.66
N TYR A 149 8.10 -9.79 1.88
CA TYR A 149 8.50 -8.44 2.22
C TYR A 149 7.26 -7.60 2.56
N LEU A 150 7.17 -7.16 3.81
CA LEU A 150 6.09 -6.31 4.28
C LEU A 150 6.66 -4.93 4.67
N PHE A 151 6.20 -3.90 3.98
CA PHE A 151 6.60 -2.51 4.23
C PHE A 151 5.49 -1.78 5.00
N SER A 152 5.82 -1.21 6.15
CA SER A 152 4.96 -0.28 6.87
C SER A 152 5.41 1.15 6.59
N GLY A 153 4.68 1.87 5.73
CA GLY A 153 5.04 3.23 5.32
C GLY A 153 4.79 4.26 6.43
N LYS A 154 5.70 5.23 6.55
CA LYS A 154 5.59 6.43 7.39
C LYS A 154 5.19 7.64 6.55
N LEU A 155 4.88 8.76 7.20
CA LEU A 155 4.44 9.99 6.53
C LEU A 155 5.56 10.58 5.64
N ASP A 156 6.82 10.50 6.10
CA ASP A 156 7.98 11.07 5.41
C ASP A 156 8.24 10.47 4.03
N ALA A 157 7.76 9.23 3.80
CA ALA A 157 7.81 8.60 2.48
C ALA A 157 6.99 9.35 1.41
N TYR A 158 6.05 10.20 1.82
CA TYR A 158 5.24 10.98 0.88
C TYR A 158 6.07 12.04 0.16
N SER A 159 6.88 12.80 0.90
CA SER A 159 7.69 13.94 0.41
C SER A 159 9.14 13.58 0.11
N ALA A 160 9.62 12.40 0.53
CA ALA A 160 10.99 11.95 0.30
C ALA A 160 11.45 12.12 -1.16
N PRO A 161 12.71 12.49 -1.43
CA PRO A 161 13.28 12.37 -2.77
C PRO A 161 13.28 10.91 -3.25
N TRP A 162 13.12 10.70 -4.55
CA TRP A 162 13.04 9.35 -5.12
C TRP A 162 14.31 8.53 -4.89
N GLU A 163 15.48 9.13 -5.11
CA GLU A 163 16.79 8.49 -4.90
C GLU A 163 17.02 8.08 -3.44
N SER A 164 16.65 8.95 -2.50
CA SER A 164 16.76 8.65 -1.07
C SER A 164 15.87 7.46 -0.67
N LEU A 165 14.67 7.37 -1.25
CA LEU A 165 13.77 6.24 -1.02
C LEU A 165 14.34 4.94 -1.61
N LEU A 166 14.87 4.96 -2.83
CA LEU A 166 15.51 3.79 -3.45
C LEU A 166 16.72 3.32 -2.64
N SER A 167 17.59 4.25 -2.24
CA SER A 167 18.75 3.96 -1.40
C SER A 167 18.35 3.33 -0.06
N ALA A 168 17.30 3.88 0.59
CA ALA A 168 16.77 3.32 1.83
C ALA A 168 16.20 1.90 1.66
N VAL A 169 15.51 1.63 0.54
CA VAL A 169 14.99 0.29 0.20
C VAL A 169 16.15 -0.68 -0.02
N ARG A 170 17.15 -0.30 -0.83
CA ARG A 170 18.36 -1.10 -1.09
C ARG A 170 19.11 -1.44 0.19
N LYS A 171 19.38 -0.42 1.03
CA LYS A 171 20.06 -0.59 2.32
C LYS A 171 19.28 -1.52 3.26
N SER A 172 17.95 -1.39 3.31
CA SER A 172 17.11 -2.21 4.19
C SER A 172 17.06 -3.67 3.76
N ILE A 173 16.99 -3.94 2.45
CA ILE A 173 16.94 -5.29 1.90
C ILE A 173 18.29 -5.99 2.05
N ASN A 174 19.39 -5.26 1.89
CA ASN A 174 20.75 -5.83 2.00
C ASN A 174 21.18 -6.10 3.44
N ASN A 175 20.36 -5.76 4.45
CA ASN A 175 20.72 -6.00 5.84
C ASN A 175 20.77 -7.51 6.16
N PRO A 176 21.95 -8.09 6.45
CA PRO A 176 22.10 -9.53 6.65
C PRO A 176 21.39 -10.04 7.91
N THR A 177 21.19 -9.16 8.91
CA THR A 177 20.54 -9.51 10.18
C THR A 177 19.10 -9.98 10.00
N MET A 178 18.44 -9.58 8.91
CA MET A 178 17.05 -9.93 8.61
C MET A 178 16.89 -11.39 8.17
N TYR A 179 17.96 -12.03 7.70
CA TYR A 179 17.88 -13.35 7.05
C TYR A 179 18.56 -14.47 7.82
N ASN A 180 19.13 -14.21 9.00
CA ASN A 180 19.83 -15.24 9.75
C ASN A 180 18.81 -16.24 10.35
N PRO A 181 18.79 -17.51 9.90
CA PRO A 181 17.86 -18.53 10.42
C PRO A 181 18.22 -18.97 11.84
N ASN A 182 19.50 -18.84 12.23
CA ASN A 182 20.02 -19.31 13.52
C ASN A 182 19.55 -18.45 14.71
N VAL A 183 19.09 -17.23 14.43
CA VAL A 183 18.43 -16.41 15.45
C VAL A 183 16.97 -16.83 15.47
N GLY A 184 16.71 -17.90 16.23
CA GLY A 184 15.48 -18.68 16.30
C GLY A 184 14.21 -17.85 16.20
N ILE A 185 13.58 -17.91 15.03
CA ILE A 185 12.12 -17.83 15.00
C ILE A 185 11.70 -19.22 15.48
N PRO A 186 11.04 -19.36 16.65
CA PRO A 186 10.48 -20.65 17.01
C PRO A 186 9.61 -21.07 15.82
N VAL A 187 9.87 -22.24 15.27
CA VAL A 187 8.99 -22.87 14.27
C VAL A 187 7.72 -23.29 15.00
N GLY A 188 7.04 -22.33 15.64
CA GLY A 188 5.71 -22.51 16.16
C GLY A 188 4.86 -22.86 14.96
N LYS A 189 4.20 -24.01 15.03
CA LYS A 189 3.11 -24.36 14.11
C LYS A 189 2.26 -23.09 13.96
N MET A 190 1.96 -22.68 12.72
CA MET A 190 1.00 -21.60 12.52
C MET A 190 -0.23 -21.97 13.37
N PRO A 191 -0.68 -21.08 14.28
CA PRO A 191 -1.84 -21.40 15.09
C PRO A 191 -2.96 -21.80 14.14
N ASN A 192 -3.69 -22.86 14.51
CA ASN A 192 -4.75 -23.33 13.65
C ASN A 192 -5.73 -22.16 13.45
N ARG A 193 -6.36 -22.04 12.28
CA ARG A 193 -7.18 -20.85 11.98
C ARG A 193 -8.21 -20.59 13.09
N LYS A 194 -8.69 -21.63 13.75
CA LYS A 194 -9.64 -21.57 14.89
C LYS A 194 -9.03 -20.91 16.14
N ASP A 195 -7.74 -21.07 16.38
CA ASP A 195 -7.04 -20.58 17.57
C ASP A 195 -6.74 -19.07 17.48
N LEU A 196 -6.68 -18.52 16.26
CA LEU A 196 -6.39 -17.09 16.03
C LEU A 196 -7.55 -16.14 16.36
N PHE A 197 -8.79 -16.63 16.44
CA PHE A 197 -9.99 -15.81 16.66
C PHE A 197 -10.48 -15.81 18.11
N GLY A 198 -9.88 -16.61 19.01
CA GLY A 198 -10.37 -16.83 20.36
C GLY A 198 -9.99 -15.77 21.42
N GLN A 199 -9.12 -14.79 21.11
CA GLN A 199 -8.48 -14.00 22.19
C GLN A 199 -8.16 -12.55 21.84
N ILE A 200 -8.74 -12.01 20.77
CA ILE A 200 -8.55 -10.61 20.39
C ILE A 200 -9.92 -9.98 20.28
N ASP A 201 -10.17 -8.98 21.11
CA ASP A 201 -11.34 -8.10 21.00
C ASP A 201 -11.45 -7.57 19.57
N HIS A 202 -12.33 -8.21 18.80
CA HIS A 202 -12.47 -8.01 17.36
C HIS A 202 -12.84 -6.55 17.02
N ASP A 203 -13.39 -5.80 17.97
CA ASP A 203 -13.88 -4.44 17.79
C ASP A 203 -12.77 -3.38 17.66
N SER A 204 -11.56 -3.65 18.17
CA SER A 204 -10.44 -2.69 18.10
C SER A 204 -9.70 -2.69 16.74
N MET A 205 -9.76 -3.81 16.01
CA MET A 205 -8.96 -4.02 14.79
C MET A 205 -9.79 -4.09 13.49
N PHE A 206 -11.06 -4.49 13.55
CA PHE A 206 -11.92 -4.68 12.36
C PHE A 206 -12.84 -3.52 11.98
N GLY A 207 -12.89 -2.43 12.76
CA GLY A 207 -13.52 -1.17 12.32
C GLY A 207 -12.87 -0.55 11.07
N TYR A 208 -11.85 -1.19 10.49
CA TYR A 208 -10.98 -0.66 9.45
C TYR A 208 -11.22 -1.22 8.03
N TRP A 209 -12.09 -2.22 7.86
CA TRP A 209 -12.25 -2.88 6.54
C TRP A 209 -13.69 -3.11 6.08
N LYS A 210 -14.70 -2.86 6.93
CA LYS A 210 -16.12 -3.07 6.56
C LYS A 210 -16.72 -1.91 5.74
N GLU A 211 -16.10 -0.73 5.74
CA GLU A 211 -16.64 0.45 5.05
C GLU A 211 -16.34 0.51 3.54
N GLU A 212 -15.35 -0.22 3.01
CA GLU A 212 -15.04 -0.17 1.56
C GLU A 212 -16.11 -0.87 0.68
N LYS A 213 -16.99 -1.71 1.25
CA LYS A 213 -18.13 -2.28 0.51
C LYS A 213 -19.43 -1.48 0.63
N ALA A 214 -19.54 -0.53 1.56
CA ALA A 214 -20.76 0.26 1.75
C ALA A 214 -20.78 1.56 0.92
N GLY A 215 -19.63 2.01 0.40
CA GLY A 215 -19.49 3.29 -0.31
C GLY A 215 -19.69 3.26 -1.82
N SER A 216 -19.94 2.11 -2.44
CA SER A 216 -20.22 2.03 -3.89
C SER A 216 -21.71 2.23 -4.18
N LYS A 217 -22.34 3.26 -3.60
CA LYS A 217 -23.60 3.79 -4.13
C LYS A 217 -23.25 4.53 -5.42
N LYS A 218 -23.80 4.03 -6.54
CA LYS A 218 -23.88 4.72 -7.83
C LYS A 218 -24.27 6.18 -7.56
N LEU A 219 -23.33 7.11 -7.71
CA LEU A 219 -23.66 8.47 -8.08
C LEU A 219 -24.13 8.36 -9.54
N SER A 220 -25.44 8.23 -9.72
CA SER A 220 -26.09 8.59 -10.97
C SER A 220 -25.79 10.06 -11.18
N ILE A 221 -24.80 10.33 -12.03
CA ILE A 221 -24.62 11.64 -12.65
C ILE A 221 -25.95 11.92 -13.35
N SER A 222 -26.67 12.95 -12.88
CA SER A 222 -27.79 13.51 -13.60
C SER A 222 -27.25 14.07 -14.92
N GLU A 223 -27.67 13.44 -16.02
CA GLU A 223 -27.54 13.92 -17.38
C GLU A 223 -28.47 15.13 -17.56
N ASP A 224 -28.10 16.25 -16.93
CA ASP A 224 -28.70 17.53 -17.22
C ASP A 224 -27.95 18.18 -18.38
N GLN A 225 -28.73 18.43 -19.43
CA GLN A 225 -28.48 19.29 -20.58
C GLN A 225 -27.67 18.69 -21.73
N ARG A 226 -28.40 18.12 -22.69
CA ARG A 226 -28.23 18.50 -24.10
C ARG A 226 -29.47 18.15 -24.93
N ASN A 227 -29.88 19.11 -25.77
CA ASN A 227 -30.86 19.05 -26.87
C ASN A 227 -32.33 19.25 -26.46
N ASN A 228 -33.17 19.93 -27.22
CA ASN A 228 -33.08 21.01 -28.20
C ASN A 228 -34.56 21.40 -28.43
N GLN A 229 -34.80 22.62 -28.90
CA GLN A 229 -36.11 23.05 -29.39
C GLN A 229 -36.70 22.03 -30.38
N HIS A 230 -37.96 21.62 -30.17
CA HIS A 230 -38.90 21.39 -31.26
C HIS A 230 -40.34 21.39 -30.75
N ASP A 231 -41.13 22.29 -31.32
CA ASP A 231 -42.58 22.35 -31.28
C ASP A 231 -43.20 21.00 -31.66
N GLY A 232 -44.34 20.66 -31.04
CA GLY A 232 -45.12 19.52 -31.50
C GLY A 232 -46.17 18.99 -30.53
N SER A 233 -47.32 19.65 -30.54
CA SER A 233 -48.63 19.09 -30.19
C SER A 233 -48.76 17.58 -30.47
N ARG A 234 -49.15 16.77 -29.45
CA ARG A 234 -50.18 15.72 -29.59
C ARG A 234 -50.53 15.02 -28.28
N LYS A 235 -51.85 14.89 -28.10
CA LYS A 235 -52.61 14.09 -27.12
C LYS A 235 -52.42 12.58 -27.35
N GLY A 236 -52.68 11.79 -26.29
CA GLY A 236 -52.84 10.33 -26.30
C GLY A 236 -51.78 9.68 -25.41
N GLY A 237 -52.07 9.05 -24.27
CA GLY A 237 -53.13 8.07 -24.04
C GLY A 237 -52.59 6.70 -24.43
N ILE A 238 -52.33 5.82 -23.45
CA ILE A 238 -52.48 4.35 -23.44
C ILE A 238 -51.72 3.79 -22.23
N GLU A 239 -52.50 3.22 -21.31
CA GLU A 239 -52.07 2.25 -20.29
C GLU A 239 -51.35 1.07 -20.94
N ASN A 240 -50.32 0.49 -20.31
CA ASN A 240 -50.20 -0.98 -20.35
C ASN A 240 -49.39 -1.59 -19.22
N ARG A 241 -50.01 -2.63 -18.66
CA ARG A 241 -49.59 -3.54 -17.59
C ARG A 241 -48.43 -4.43 -18.08
N GLY A 242 -47.52 -4.81 -17.19
CA GLY A 242 -46.43 -5.74 -17.54
C GLY A 242 -45.70 -6.39 -16.37
N LYS A 243 -46.39 -7.32 -15.72
CA LYS A 243 -45.93 -8.51 -14.95
C LYS A 243 -44.40 -8.74 -14.84
N GLN A 244 -43.88 -8.77 -13.60
CA GLN A 244 -43.34 -9.96 -12.92
C GLN A 244 -42.27 -10.77 -13.67
N ASN A 245 -41.06 -10.86 -13.11
CA ASN A 245 -40.28 -12.10 -13.11
C ASN A 245 -39.34 -12.15 -11.90
N ARG A 246 -39.78 -12.89 -10.88
CA ARG A 246 -39.06 -13.21 -9.66
C ARG A 246 -38.33 -14.53 -9.90
N VAL A 247 -37.07 -14.47 -10.35
CA VAL A 247 -36.26 -15.68 -10.53
C VAL A 247 -35.81 -16.18 -9.16
N THR A 248 -36.40 -17.30 -8.74
CA THR A 248 -36.03 -18.05 -7.55
C THR A 248 -34.70 -18.78 -7.79
N LYS A 249 -33.77 -18.65 -6.84
CA LYS A 249 -32.51 -19.40 -6.82
C LYS A 249 -32.79 -20.86 -6.51
N ALA A 250 -32.47 -21.75 -7.45
CA ALA A 250 -32.40 -23.18 -7.22
C ALA A 250 -31.27 -23.50 -6.21
N LYS A 251 -31.64 -24.27 -5.19
CA LYS A 251 -30.77 -24.76 -4.12
C LYS A 251 -30.22 -26.11 -4.59
N ILE A 252 -29.01 -26.13 -5.16
CA ILE A 252 -28.34 -27.38 -5.54
C ILE A 252 -27.73 -27.98 -4.27
N SER A 253 -28.39 -29.00 -3.72
CA SER A 253 -27.84 -29.86 -2.68
C SER A 253 -27.10 -31.02 -3.35
N ASN A 254 -25.77 -30.99 -3.37
CA ASN A 254 -24.97 -32.16 -3.68
C ASN A 254 -24.96 -33.09 -2.46
N LYS A 255 -25.83 -34.11 -2.48
CA LYS A 255 -25.63 -35.36 -1.73
C LYS A 255 -24.79 -36.27 -2.62
N PHE A 256 -23.50 -36.40 -2.31
CA PHE A 256 -22.73 -37.54 -2.82
C PHE A 256 -22.88 -38.67 -1.79
N LEU A 257 -23.59 -39.71 -2.21
CA LEU A 257 -23.52 -41.06 -1.67
C LEU A 257 -22.08 -41.56 -1.85
N ILE A 258 -21.50 -42.10 -0.79
CA ILE A 258 -20.41 -43.08 -0.89
C ILE A 258 -20.98 -44.31 -0.21
N ASP A 259 -21.39 -45.28 -1.03
CA ASP A 259 -21.68 -46.64 -0.59
C ASP A 259 -20.48 -47.53 -0.98
N ASP A 260 -20.21 -48.43 -0.04
CA ASP A 260 -19.13 -49.40 0.14
C ASP A 260 -18.62 -50.18 -1.07
N LYS A 261 -17.32 -50.52 -1.00
CA LYS A 261 -16.80 -51.89 -1.14
C LYS A 261 -15.53 -52.06 -0.32
#